data_AF-A0A7S2V0Q8-F1
#
_entry.id   AF-A0A7S2V0Q8-F1
#
_cell.length_a   1.000
_cell.length_b   1.000
_cell.length_c   1.000
_cell.angle_alpha   90.00
_cell.angle_beta   90.00
_cell.angle_gamma   90.00
#
_symmetry.space_group_name_H-M   'P 1'
#
loop_
_entity.id
_entity.type
_entity.pdbx_description
1 polymer ?
#
loop_
_entity_poly.entity_id
_entity_poly.type
_entity_poly.pdbx_seq_one_letter_code
_entity_poly.pdbx_strand_id
1 'polypeptide(L)'
;PGNQFSFERAPFKLTKEMIGVFGGWDSPGTDKFVKQCTAALRAARRREGVASALLEVMVYRSRYPFAAKGQGVVAGFKKRLLKNVPDARLESAVRKLTEKSYNHGGTVF
;
A
#
# COMPACT_ATOMS: atom_id res chain seq x y z
N PRO A 1 3.90 15.29 8.89
CA PRO A 1 4.98 15.78 9.78
C PRO A 1 4.33 16.49 10.97
N GLY A 2 4.91 16.42 12.18
CA GLY A 2 4.32 17.02 13.39
C GLY A 2 3.23 16.14 14.03
N ASN A 3 3.33 15.94 15.34
CA ASN A 3 2.40 15.14 16.14
C ASN A 3 0.98 15.73 16.13
N GLN A 4 -0.04 14.84 16.15
CA GLN A 4 -1.50 15.10 16.25
C GLN A 4 -2.31 15.36 14.96
N PHE A 5 -2.09 14.59 13.90
CA PHE A 5 -3.17 14.30 12.93
C PHE A 5 -3.24 12.79 12.71
N SER A 6 -3.91 12.09 13.63
CA SER A 6 -4.28 10.69 13.46
C SER A 6 -5.68 10.62 12.84
N PHE A 7 -5.86 11.25 11.69
CA PHE A 7 -7.00 10.94 10.83
C PHE A 7 -6.64 9.70 10.03
N GLU A 8 -7.61 8.80 9.87
CA GLU A 8 -7.44 7.48 9.27
C GLU A 8 -6.59 7.59 7.98
N ARG A 9 -5.46 6.88 7.95
CA ARG A 9 -4.58 6.91 6.78
C ARG A 9 -5.12 5.93 5.77
N ALA A 10 -5.73 6.45 4.71
CA ALA A 10 -5.99 5.68 3.51
C ALA A 10 -4.73 4.88 3.10
N PRO A 11 -4.88 3.63 2.64
CA PRO A 11 -3.76 2.81 2.20
C PRO A 11 -2.87 3.51 1.15
N PHE A 12 -3.50 4.24 0.24
CA PHE A 12 -2.90 5.11 -0.77
C PHE A 12 -3.89 6.22 -1.19
N LYS A 13 -3.43 7.24 -1.89
CA LYS A 13 -4.29 8.32 -2.39
C LYS A 13 -5.03 7.88 -3.65
N LEU A 14 -6.35 8.03 -3.65
CA LEU A 14 -7.19 7.78 -4.82
C LEU A 14 -8.37 8.76 -4.78
N THR A 15 -8.43 9.69 -5.72
CA THR A 15 -9.48 10.72 -5.73
C THR A 15 -10.69 10.29 -6.55
N LYS A 16 -11.80 11.01 -6.39
CA LYS A 16 -13.01 10.78 -7.20
C LYS A 16 -12.74 10.97 -8.68
N GLU A 17 -11.94 11.96 -9.04
CA GLU A 17 -11.59 12.30 -10.42
C GLU A 17 -10.77 11.19 -11.07
N MET A 18 -9.84 10.56 -10.33
CA MET A 18 -9.06 9.42 -10.85
C MET A 18 -9.96 8.24 -11.21
N ILE A 19 -10.93 7.89 -10.36
CA ILE A 19 -11.93 6.86 -10.68
C ILE A 19 -12.84 7.31 -11.83
N GLY A 20 -13.17 8.60 -11.91
CA GLY A 20 -13.90 9.18 -13.05
C GLY A 20 -13.17 8.96 -14.38
N VAL A 21 -11.85 9.15 -14.42
CA VAL A 21 -11.01 8.89 -15.60
C VAL A 21 -11.01 7.41 -15.98
N PHE A 22 -11.12 6.50 -15.02
CA PHE A 22 -11.24 5.07 -15.30
C PHE A 22 -12.62 4.68 -15.89
N GLY A 23 -13.61 5.57 -15.79
CA GLY A 23 -14.99 5.36 -16.24
C GLY A 23 -15.97 5.06 -15.09
N GLY A 24 -15.56 5.24 -13.84
CA GLY A 24 -16.37 4.92 -12.66
C GLY A 24 -16.04 3.55 -12.06
N TRP A 25 -16.71 3.20 -10.95
CA TRP A 25 -16.42 1.99 -10.17
C TRP A 25 -16.71 0.69 -10.91
N ASP A 26 -17.84 0.64 -11.63
CA ASP A 26 -18.30 -0.54 -12.37
C ASP A 26 -17.73 -0.59 -13.80
N SER A 27 -16.72 0.25 -14.08
CA SER A 27 -16.11 0.30 -15.40
C SER A 27 -15.03 -0.76 -15.60
N PRO A 28 -14.82 -1.22 -16.84
CA PRO A 28 -13.67 -2.06 -17.19
C PRO A 28 -12.32 -1.41 -16.84
N GLY A 29 -12.25 -0.07 -16.78
CA GLY A 29 -11.04 0.66 -16.43
C GLY A 29 -10.65 0.46 -14.96
N THR A 30 -11.60 0.55 -14.04
CA THR A 30 -11.37 0.30 -12.61
C THR A 30 -11.01 -1.17 -12.35
N ASP A 31 -11.67 -2.09 -13.05
CA ASP A 31 -11.32 -3.51 -12.97
C ASP A 31 -9.89 -3.78 -13.48
N LYS A 32 -9.51 -3.14 -14.59
CA LYS A 32 -8.13 -3.21 -15.10
C LYS A 32 -7.13 -2.65 -14.10
N PHE A 33 -7.44 -1.52 -13.46
CA PHE A 33 -6.60 -0.95 -12.41
C PHE A 33 -6.37 -1.95 -11.26
N VAL A 34 -7.43 -2.54 -10.71
CA VAL A 34 -7.35 -3.54 -9.63
C VAL A 34 -6.54 -4.77 -10.05
N LYS A 35 -6.73 -5.27 -11.28
CA LYS A 35 -5.96 -6.41 -11.83
C LYS A 35 -4.47 -6.09 -11.94
N GLN A 36 -4.12 -4.89 -12.41
CA GLN A 36 -2.72 -4.47 -12.53
C GLN A 36 -2.07 -4.30 -11.15
N CYS A 37 -2.75 -3.67 -10.19
CA CYS A 37 -2.27 -3.59 -8.80
C CYS A 37 -2.07 -4.97 -8.17
N THR A 38 -2.97 -5.92 -8.47
CA THR A 38 -2.86 -7.32 -8.01
C THR A 38 -1.65 -8.02 -8.61
N ALA A 39 -1.42 -7.86 -9.92
CA ALA A 39 -0.25 -8.41 -10.59
C ALA A 39 1.06 -7.81 -10.02
N ALA A 40 1.08 -6.51 -9.78
CA ALA A 40 2.22 -5.81 -9.18
C ALA A 40 2.49 -6.30 -7.75
N LEU A 41 1.46 -6.44 -6.91
CA LEU A 41 1.61 -6.98 -5.55
C LEU A 41 2.13 -8.42 -5.57
N ARG A 42 1.63 -9.26 -6.48
CA ARG A 42 2.14 -10.63 -6.64
C ARG A 42 3.61 -10.64 -7.05
N ALA A 43 4.03 -9.76 -7.95
CA ALA A 43 5.43 -9.60 -8.32
C ALA A 43 6.30 -9.13 -7.14
N ALA A 44 5.81 -8.16 -6.37
CA ALA A 44 6.50 -7.67 -5.16
C ALA A 44 6.66 -8.79 -4.11
N ARG A 45 5.62 -9.62 -3.88
CA ARG A 45 5.68 -10.78 -2.97
C ARG A 45 6.81 -11.76 -3.32
N ARG A 46 7.08 -11.98 -4.62
CA ARG A 46 8.16 -12.87 -5.08
C ARG A 46 9.56 -12.31 -4.82
N ARG A 47 9.71 -10.99 -4.71
CA ARG A 47 10.99 -10.29 -4.49
C ARG A 47 11.13 -9.71 -3.08
N GLU A 48 10.28 -10.12 -2.15
CA GLU A 48 10.20 -9.60 -0.79
C GLU A 48 11.52 -9.71 -0.01
N GLY A 49 12.28 -10.79 -0.19
CA GLY A 49 13.56 -10.99 0.49
C GLY A 49 14.58 -9.91 0.14
N VAL A 50 14.67 -9.53 -1.14
CA VAL A 50 15.60 -8.49 -1.59
C VAL A 50 15.21 -7.12 -1.01
N ALA A 51 13.93 -6.76 -1.10
CA ALA A 51 13.44 -5.48 -0.59
C ALA A 51 13.54 -5.38 0.94
N SER A 52 13.30 -6.48 1.65
CA SER A 52 13.42 -6.53 3.11
C SER A 52 14.87 -6.43 3.56
N ALA A 53 15.80 -7.13 2.90
CA ALA A 53 17.23 -7.05 3.21
C ALA A 53 17.77 -5.64 3.01
N LEU A 54 17.39 -4.97 1.92
CA LEU A 54 17.75 -3.57 1.69
C LEU A 54 17.23 -2.67 2.82
N LEU A 55 15.97 -2.86 3.22
CA LEU A 55 15.36 -2.09 4.31
C LEU A 55 16.03 -2.37 5.67
N GLU A 56 16.42 -3.62 5.93
CA GLU A 56 17.18 -4.02 7.12
C GLU A 56 18.52 -3.28 7.21
N VAL A 57 19.25 -3.19 6.09
CA VAL A 57 20.52 -2.42 6.00
C VAL A 57 20.26 -0.92 6.18
N MET A 58 19.24 -0.36 5.52
CA MET A 58 18.91 1.06 5.61
C MET A 58 18.44 1.51 7.00
N VAL A 59 17.90 0.59 7.79
CA VAL A 59 17.46 0.86 9.16
C VAL A 59 18.64 0.82 10.14
N TYR A 60 19.69 0.06 9.86
CA TYR A 60 20.83 -0.10 10.76
C TYR A 60 21.52 1.24 11.06
N ARG A 61 21.46 1.67 12.32
CA ARG A 61 22.04 2.92 12.84
C ARG A 61 21.62 4.19 12.06
N SER A 62 20.48 4.14 11.39
CA SER A 62 19.95 5.28 10.63
C SER A 62 19.40 6.36 11.56
N ARG A 63 19.78 7.61 11.31
CA ARG A 63 19.29 8.80 12.02
C ARG A 63 18.00 9.37 11.42
N TYR A 64 17.50 8.78 10.34
CA TYR A 64 16.29 9.25 9.69
C TYR A 64 15.04 8.86 10.48
N PRO A 65 14.00 9.73 10.54
CA PRO A 65 12.79 9.46 11.33
C PRO A 65 12.06 8.17 10.94
N PHE A 66 12.16 7.71 9.68
CA PHE A 66 11.51 6.46 9.26
C PHE A 66 12.05 5.23 10.00
N ALA A 67 13.33 5.27 10.41
CA ALA A 67 14.02 4.17 11.08
C ALA A 67 13.80 4.17 12.60
N ALA A 68 13.04 5.11 13.16
CA ALA A 68 12.80 5.24 14.60
C ALA A 68 12.23 3.96 15.26
N LYS A 69 11.55 3.10 14.49
CA LYS A 69 11.01 1.82 14.96
C LYS A 69 11.96 0.63 14.76
N GLY A 70 13.18 0.85 14.28
CA GLY A 70 14.17 -0.18 14.02
C GLY A 70 13.60 -1.33 13.17
N GLN A 71 13.81 -2.57 13.63
CA GLN A 71 13.29 -3.79 12.98
C GLN A 71 11.76 -3.82 12.83
N GLY A 72 11.02 -3.02 13.62
CA GLY A 72 9.57 -2.86 13.46
C GLY A 72 9.18 -2.25 12.11
N VAL A 73 10.06 -1.49 11.46
CA VAL A 73 9.86 -0.96 10.10
C VAL A 73 9.84 -2.10 9.08
N VAL A 74 10.78 -3.04 9.21
CA VAL A 74 10.92 -4.22 8.35
C VAL A 74 9.72 -5.15 8.54
N ALA A 75 9.34 -5.44 9.78
CA ALA A 75 8.15 -6.24 10.07
C ALA A 75 6.87 -5.59 9.49
N GLY A 76 6.73 -4.26 9.61
CA GLY A 76 5.64 -3.51 9.02
C GLY A 76 5.62 -3.57 7.48
N PHE A 77 6.80 -3.52 6.84
CA PHE A 77 6.93 -3.71 5.39
C PHE A 77 6.49 -5.11 4.97
N LYS A 78 7.00 -6.17 5.62
CA LYS A 78 6.62 -7.57 5.34
C LYS A 78 5.12 -7.80 5.49
N LYS A 79 4.49 -7.20 6.51
CA LYS A 79 3.02 -7.26 6.72
C LYS A 79 2.24 -6.64 5.55
N ARG A 80 2.71 -5.52 4.98
CA ARG A 80 2.05 -4.82 3.85
C ARG A 80 2.08 -5.60 2.54
N LEU A 81 2.96 -6.59 2.41
CA LEU A 81 3.02 -7.46 1.24
C LEU A 81 1.93 -8.56 1.24
N LEU A 82 1.10 -8.63 2.28
CA LEU A 82 -0.04 -9.54 2.38
C LEU A 82 0.33 -11.01 2.12
N LYS A 83 1.51 -11.44 2.58
CA LYS A 83 2.01 -12.81 2.34
C LYS A 83 1.09 -13.90 2.91
N ASN A 84 0.36 -13.59 3.98
CA ASN A 84 -0.59 -14.53 4.61
C ASN A 84 -1.92 -14.63 3.84
N VAL A 85 -2.15 -13.78 2.83
CA VAL A 85 -3.34 -13.84 1.97
C VAL A 85 -3.05 -14.80 0.80
N PRO A 86 -3.86 -15.85 0.59
CA PRO A 86 -3.72 -16.72 -0.56
C PRO A 86 -3.87 -15.96 -1.88
N ASP A 87 -3.17 -16.41 -2.92
CA ASP A 87 -3.17 -15.75 -4.24
C ASP A 87 -4.58 -15.60 -4.84
N ALA A 88 -5.48 -16.56 -4.61
CA ALA A 88 -6.87 -16.50 -5.04
C ALA A 88 -7.68 -15.37 -4.38
N ARG A 89 -7.23 -14.86 -3.23
CA ARG A 89 -7.88 -13.76 -2.48
C ARG A 89 -7.19 -12.41 -2.65
N LEU A 90 -6.08 -12.34 -3.39
CA LEU A 90 -5.32 -11.10 -3.55
C LEU A 90 -6.11 -10.01 -4.27
N GLU A 91 -6.84 -10.35 -5.33
CA GLU A 91 -7.60 -9.36 -6.09
C GLU A 91 -8.70 -8.72 -5.23
N SER A 92 -9.42 -9.52 -4.46
CA SER A 92 -10.41 -9.03 -3.48
C SER A 92 -9.75 -8.15 -2.40
N ALA A 93 -8.56 -8.52 -1.91
CA ALA A 93 -7.83 -7.70 -0.95
C ALA A 93 -7.41 -6.35 -1.54
N VAL A 94 -6.92 -6.33 -2.78
CA VAL A 94 -6.54 -5.10 -3.49
C VAL A 94 -7.76 -4.23 -3.78
N ARG A 95 -8.90 -4.82 -4.16
CA ARG A 95 -10.16 -4.10 -4.34
C ARG A 95 -10.59 -3.40 -3.05
N LYS A 96 -10.57 -4.10 -1.91
CA LYS A 96 -10.87 -3.50 -0.60
C LYS A 96 -9.91 -2.36 -0.22
N LEU A 97 -8.62 -2.48 -0.55
CA LEU A 97 -7.66 -1.38 -0.36
C LEU A 97 -8.00 -0.18 -1.25
N THR A 98 -8.43 -0.42 -2.48
CA THR A 98 -8.85 0.60 -3.45
C THR A 98 -10.09 1.34 -2.97
N GLU A 99 -11.11 0.61 -2.53
CA GLU A 99 -12.35 1.16 -1.93
C GLU A 99 -12.04 1.97 -0.68
N LYS A 100 -11.20 1.45 0.23
CA LYS A 100 -10.78 2.17 1.44
C LYS A 100 -9.98 3.45 1.12
N SER A 101 -9.28 3.46 0.00
CA SER A 101 -8.47 4.58 -0.46
C SER A 101 -9.28 5.69 -1.16
N TYR A 102 -10.47 5.36 -1.64
CA TYR A 102 -11.25 6.25 -2.49
C TYR A 102 -11.81 7.45 -1.75
N ASN A 103 -11.55 8.62 -2.33
CA ASN A 103 -12.04 9.92 -1.87
C ASN A 103 -11.83 10.14 -0.36
N HIS A 104 -10.81 9.50 0.20
CA HIS A 104 -10.51 9.64 1.60
C HIS A 104 -9.94 11.05 1.82
N GLY A 105 -10.62 11.84 2.66
CA GLY A 105 -10.28 13.24 2.95
C GLY A 105 -8.93 13.46 3.66
N GLY A 106 -8.14 12.40 3.83
CA GLY A 106 -6.87 12.41 4.57
C GLY A 106 -5.66 12.50 3.66
N THR A 107 -5.24 13.73 3.37
CA THR A 107 -3.84 14.22 3.36
C THR A 107 -3.95 15.75 3.30
N VAL A 108 -4.22 16.35 4.46
CA VAL A 108 -4.07 17.79 4.66
C VAL A 108 -2.61 17.99 5.12
N PHE A 109 -1.89 18.88 4.45
CA PHE A 109 -0.46 19.13 4.66
C PHE A 109 -0.16 19.60 6.08
#